data_AF-M1BTF1-F1
#
_entry.id   AF-M1BTF1-F1
#
_cell.length_a   1.000
_cell.length_b   1.000
_cell.length_c   1.000
_cell.angle_alpha   90.00
_cell.angle_beta   90.00
_cell.angle_gamma   90.00
#
_symmetry.space_group_name_H-M   'P 1'
#
loop_
_entity.id
_entity.type
_entity.pdbx_description
1 polymer ?
#
loop_
_entity_poly.entity_id
_entity_poly.type
_entity_poly.pdbx_seq_one_letter_code
_entity_poly.pdbx_strand_id
1 'polypeptide(L)'
;MVKKKESKILLKLLLDKNKDQVVAAESGVDFMDILVSLLTLPMGTIIRLVKAEAGTVGCMNNLYQRVENLDEEDLYIEHWKNLLLNPINPYPKYCMKLKVNLDDSGSKYYKCSDCRYNS
;
A
#
# COMPACT_ATOMS: atom_id res chain seq x y z
N MET A 1 19.52 -17.91 -8.14
CA MET A 1 18.67 -17.65 -6.96
C MET A 1 19.14 -16.36 -6.29
N VAL A 2 18.41 -15.25 -6.45
CA VAL A 2 18.78 -13.96 -5.84
C VAL A 2 18.38 -14.01 -4.35
N LYS A 3 19.36 -13.88 -3.45
CA LYS A 3 19.08 -13.76 -2.01
C LYS A 3 18.29 -12.47 -1.77
N LYS A 4 17.03 -12.59 -1.38
CA LYS A 4 16.21 -11.46 -0.91
C LYS A 4 16.88 -10.92 0.37
N LYS A 5 17.48 -9.73 0.29
CA LYS A 5 18.09 -9.07 1.44
C LYS A 5 16.95 -8.62 2.36
N GLU A 6 16.77 -9.29 3.50
CA GLU A 6 15.79 -8.89 4.49
C GLU A 6 16.15 -7.52 5.07
N SER A 7 15.25 -6.56 4.88
CA SER A 7 15.40 -5.21 5.41
C SER A 7 14.85 -5.19 6.84
N LYS A 8 15.69 -4.82 7.81
CA LYS A 8 15.30 -4.78 9.23
C LYS A 8 14.80 -3.38 9.59
N ILE A 9 13.68 -3.34 10.33
CA ILE A 9 13.12 -2.14 10.94
C ILE A 9 13.33 -2.27 12.45
N LEU A 10 13.85 -1.22 13.09
CA LEU A 10 14.13 -1.21 14.52
C LEU A 10 13.08 -0.38 15.24
N LEU A 11 12.53 -0.94 16.31
CA LEU A 11 11.58 -0.32 17.22
C LEU A 11 12.08 -0.54 18.64
N LYS A 12 12.22 0.53 19.43
CA LYS A 12 12.55 0.42 20.85
C LYS A 12 11.25 0.49 21.65
N LEU A 13 11.02 -0.53 22.49
CA LEU A 13 9.84 -0.58 23.34
C LEU A 13 10.20 -0.11 24.74
N LEU A 14 9.37 0.79 25.28
CA LEU A 14 9.42 1.19 26.68
C LEU A 14 8.43 0.33 27.47
N LEU A 15 8.94 -0.39 28.46
CA LEU A 15 8.17 -1.33 29.28
C LEU A 15 8.01 -0.78 30.70
N ASP A 16 6.78 -0.78 31.21
CA ASP A 16 6.52 -0.71 32.64
C ASP A 16 6.68 -2.11 33.23
N LYS A 17 7.81 -2.35 33.88
CA LYS A 17 8.14 -3.66 34.48
C LYS A 17 7.23 -4.04 35.64
N ASN A 18 6.61 -3.08 36.31
CA ASN A 18 5.74 -3.37 37.45
C ASN A 18 4.38 -3.90 36.98
N LYS A 19 3.93 -3.45 35.80
CA LYS A 19 2.67 -3.87 35.18
C LYS A 19 2.84 -4.86 34.04
N ASP A 20 4.08 -5.24 33.73
CA ASP A 20 4.47 -6.08 32.60
C ASP A 20 3.83 -5.62 31.27
N GLN A 21 3.88 -4.30 31.00
CA GLN A 21 3.18 -3.69 29.87
C GLN A 21 4.09 -2.80 29.02
N VAL A 22 3.90 -2.81 27.69
CA VAL A 22 4.48 -1.81 26.78
C VAL A 22 3.70 -0.49 26.91
N VAL A 23 4.38 0.58 27.33
CA VAL A 23 3.76 1.91 27.53
C VAL A 23 4.08 2.88 26.40
N ALA A 24 5.18 2.66 25.67
CA ALA A 24 5.53 3.46 24.50
C ALA A 24 6.42 2.68 23.54
N ALA A 25 6.50 3.15 22.30
CA ALA A 25 7.44 2.67 21.31
C ALA A 25 8.12 3.85 20.61
N GLU A 26 9.45 3.89 20.65
CA GLU A 26 10.27 4.85 19.90
C GLU A 26 10.69 4.19 18.59
N SER A 27 10.50 4.91 17.48
CA SER A 27 10.78 4.41 16.13
C SER A 27 11.69 5.37 15.37
N GLY A 28 12.47 4.81 14.44
CA GLY A 28 13.22 5.61 13.47
C GLY A 28 12.37 5.98 12.26
N VAL A 29 12.93 6.83 11.39
CA VAL A 29 12.29 7.34 10.16
C VAL A 29 11.74 6.20 9.30
N ASP A 30 12.47 5.08 9.17
CA ASP A 30 12.05 3.94 8.35
C ASP A 30 10.67 3.39 8.72
N PHE A 31 10.34 3.33 10.02
CA PHE A 31 9.04 2.83 10.48
C PHE A 31 7.94 3.86 10.22
N MET A 32 8.23 5.13 10.47
CA MET A 32 7.29 6.24 10.21
C MET A 32 6.98 6.37 8.73
N ASP A 33 7.98 6.22 7.86
CA ASP A 33 7.80 6.27 6.41
C ASP A 33 6.82 5.18 5.97
N ILE A 34 6.89 3.99 6.56
CA ILE A 34 5.95 2.90 6.32
C ILE A 34 4.54 3.29 6.77
N LEU A 35 4.36 3.77 8.00
CA LEU A 35 3.03 4.17 8.49
C LEU A 35 2.39 5.26 7.62
N VAL A 36 3.16 6.29 7.27
CA VAL A 36 2.68 7.38 6.41
C VAL A 36 2.40 6.87 5.00
N SER A 37 3.20 5.93 4.49
CA SER A 37 2.95 5.37 3.15
C SER A 37 1.63 4.60 3.07
N LEU A 38 1.15 4.00 4.16
CA LEU A 38 -0.15 3.34 4.17
C LEU A 38 -1.29 4.32 3.88
N LEU A 39 -1.13 5.60 4.28
CA LEU A 39 -2.09 6.66 3.97
C LEU A 39 -2.09 7.06 2.49
N THR A 40 -1.05 6.70 1.74
CA THR A 40 -0.95 6.96 0.30
C THR A 40 -1.61 5.86 -0.53
N LEU A 41 -1.94 4.72 0.07
CA LEU A 41 -2.54 3.60 -0.64
C LEU A 41 -3.98 3.94 -1.06
N PRO A 42 -4.31 3.79 -2.35
CA PRO A 42 -5.70 3.94 -2.77
C PRO A 42 -6.60 2.92 -2.07
N MET A 43 -7.86 3.30 -1.83
CA MET A 43 -8.83 2.44 -1.15
C MET A 43 -9.03 1.09 -1.85
N GLY A 44 -9.03 1.06 -3.18
CA GLY A 44 -9.11 -0.20 -3.94
C GLY A 44 -7.96 -1.15 -3.60
N THR A 45 -6.73 -0.63 -3.45
CA THR A 45 -5.56 -1.40 -3.03
C THR A 45 -5.73 -1.95 -1.62
N ILE A 46 -6.19 -1.12 -0.66
CA ILE A 46 -6.40 -1.53 0.73
C ILE A 46 -7.44 -2.66 0.80
N ILE A 47 -8.59 -2.50 0.14
CA ILE A 47 -9.65 -3.51 0.13
C ILE A 47 -9.15 -4.80 -0.49
N ARG A 48 -8.43 -4.73 -1.62
CA ARG A 48 -7.83 -5.90 -2.29
C ARG A 48 -6.85 -6.66 -1.38
N LEU A 49 -5.98 -5.93 -0.67
CA LEU A 49 -5.00 -6.53 0.25
C LEU A 49 -5.67 -7.12 1.51
N VAL A 50 -6.63 -6.42 2.11
CA VAL A 50 -7.30 -6.84 3.35
C VAL A 50 -8.33 -7.95 3.11
N LYS A 51 -8.98 -7.97 1.94
CA LYS A 51 -9.92 -9.04 1.53
C LYS A 51 -9.24 -10.41 1.52
N ALA A 52 -7.92 -10.46 1.26
CA ALA A 52 -7.14 -11.70 1.32
C ALA A 52 -6.98 -12.26 2.76
N GLU A 53 -7.16 -11.43 3.80
CA GLU A 53 -6.95 -11.78 5.21
C GLU A 53 -8.25 -11.74 6.05
N ALA A 54 -9.42 -11.81 5.41
CA ALA A 54 -10.76 -11.93 6.02
C ALA A 54 -11.37 -10.67 6.68
N GLY A 55 -10.87 -9.47 6.38
CA GLY A 55 -11.42 -8.20 6.91
C GLY A 55 -12.44 -7.50 6.01
N THR A 56 -13.45 -6.88 6.61
CA THR A 56 -14.42 -5.99 5.92
C THR A 56 -14.07 -4.52 6.12
N VAL A 57 -13.81 -3.78 5.05
CA VAL A 57 -13.62 -2.31 5.07
C VAL A 57 -14.99 -1.61 4.96
N GLY A 58 -15.89 -1.93 5.88
CA GLY A 58 -17.23 -1.35 5.96
C GLY A 58 -18.00 -1.34 4.63
N CYS A 59 -18.61 -0.20 4.28
CA CYS A 59 -19.38 -0.03 3.05
C CYS A 59 -18.53 -0.03 1.77
N MET A 60 -17.21 0.17 1.89
CA MET A 60 -16.32 0.20 0.73
C MET A 60 -16.15 -1.18 0.11
N ASN A 61 -16.32 -2.25 0.89
CA ASN A 61 -16.38 -3.61 0.35
C ASN A 61 -17.53 -3.77 -0.66
N ASN A 62 -18.68 -3.17 -0.39
CA ASN A 62 -19.82 -3.23 -1.31
C ASN A 62 -19.48 -2.52 -2.61
N LEU A 63 -18.85 -1.33 -2.55
CA LEU A 63 -18.41 -0.61 -3.75
C LEU A 63 -17.41 -1.43 -4.57
N TYR A 64 -16.39 -2.00 -3.90
CA TYR A 64 -15.39 -2.83 -4.56
C TYR A 64 -16.03 -4.07 -5.22
N GLN A 65 -16.93 -4.77 -4.52
CA GLN A 65 -17.66 -5.91 -5.07
C GLN A 65 -18.56 -5.51 -6.24
N ARG A 66 -19.17 -4.32 -6.21
CA ARG A 66 -19.96 -3.84 -7.35
C ARG A 66 -19.09 -3.68 -8.58
N VAL A 67 -17.90 -3.10 -8.45
CA VAL A 67 -16.94 -2.99 -9.55
C VAL A 67 -16.45 -4.37 -10.01
N GLU A 68 -16.16 -5.27 -9.07
CA GLU A 68 -15.70 -6.64 -9.35
C GLU A 68 -16.72 -7.43 -10.18
N ASN A 69 -18.01 -7.21 -9.94
CA ASN A 69 -19.12 -7.87 -10.62
C ASN A 69 -19.68 -7.07 -11.81
N LEU A 70 -19.02 -6.01 -12.27
CA LEU A 70 -19.43 -5.33 -13.51
C LEU A 70 -19.24 -6.27 -14.70
N ASP A 71 -20.25 -6.33 -15.57
CA ASP A 71 -20.18 -7.08 -16.83
C ASP A 71 -19.22 -6.39 -17.79
N GLU A 72 -18.37 -7.18 -18.42
CA GLU A 72 -17.35 -6.72 -19.37
C GLU A 72 -17.95 -6.73 -20.79
N GLU A 73 -18.90 -5.82 -21.02
CA GLU A 73 -19.61 -5.72 -22.31
C GLU A 73 -18.68 -5.32 -23.46
N ASP A 74 -17.61 -4.58 -23.15
CA ASP A 74 -16.57 -4.19 -24.09
C ASP A 74 -15.18 -4.04 -23.42
N LEU A 75 -14.15 -3.90 -24.27
CA LEU A 75 -12.75 -3.72 -23.85
C LEU A 75 -12.53 -2.42 -23.03
N TYR A 76 -13.39 -1.42 -23.22
CA TYR A 76 -13.27 -0.15 -22.50
C TYR A 76 -13.69 -0.34 -21.04
N ILE A 77 -14.82 -1.00 -20.80
CA ILE A 77 -15.32 -1.34 -19.46
C ILE A 77 -14.33 -2.28 -18.75
N GLU A 78 -13.81 -3.29 -19.45
CA GLU A 78 -12.76 -4.17 -18.92
C GLU A 78 -11.54 -3.39 -18.44
N HIS A 79 -11.08 -2.40 -19.23
CA HIS A 79 -9.95 -1.55 -18.85
C HIS A 79 -10.22 -0.74 -17.58
N TRP A 80 -11.38 -0.09 -17.49
CA TRP A 80 -11.75 0.70 -16.30
C TRP A 80 -11.98 -0.15 -15.07
N LYS A 81 -12.62 -1.32 -15.23
CA LYS A 81 -12.80 -2.29 -14.16
C LYS A 81 -11.46 -2.70 -13.57
N ASN A 82 -10.49 -3.04 -14.42
CA ASN A 82 -9.13 -3.35 -13.97
C ASN A 82 -8.47 -2.18 -13.24
N LEU A 83 -8.60 -0.96 -13.75
CA LEU A 83 -8.04 0.25 -13.12
C LEU A 83 -8.66 0.55 -11.75
N LEU A 84 -9.96 0.34 -11.59
CA LEU A 84 -10.69 0.61 -10.33
C LEU A 84 -10.43 -0.46 -9.26
N LEU A 85 -10.27 -1.73 -9.67
CA LEU A 85 -9.90 -2.82 -8.77
C LEU A 85 -8.42 -2.78 -8.39
N ASN A 86 -7.56 -2.28 -9.28
CA ASN A 86 -6.11 -2.21 -9.10
C ASN A 86 -5.59 -0.78 -9.35
N PRO A 87 -6.00 0.20 -8.53
CA PRO A 87 -5.62 1.59 -8.73
C PRO A 87 -4.12 1.80 -8.56
N ILE A 88 -3.55 2.65 -9.42
CA ILE A 88 -2.15 3.06 -9.35
C ILE A 88 -1.97 3.99 -8.15
N ASN A 89 -0.94 3.75 -7.33
CA ASN A 89 -0.61 4.66 -6.25
C ASN A 89 -0.09 6.00 -6.84
N PRO A 90 -0.70 7.17 -6.51
CA PRO A 90 -0.29 8.46 -7.03
C PRO A 90 1.08 8.95 -6.48
N TYR A 91 1.60 8.31 -5.43
CA TYR A 91 2.88 8.63 -4.78
C TYR A 91 3.89 7.48 -4.85
N PRO A 92 4.17 6.91 -6.03
CA PRO A 92 4.94 5.68 -6.15
C PRO A 92 6.41 5.86 -5.76
N LYS A 93 6.95 7.08 -5.95
CA LYS A 93 8.31 7.45 -5.54
C LYS A 93 8.51 7.34 -4.03
N TYR A 94 7.45 7.51 -3.24
CA TYR A 94 7.50 7.38 -1.79
C TYR A 94 7.53 5.88 -1.41
N CYS A 95 6.62 5.09 -1.98
CA CYS A 95 6.54 3.65 -1.74
C CYS A 95 7.80 2.88 -2.17
N MET A 96 8.45 3.27 -3.27
CA MET A 96 9.70 2.64 -3.74
C MET A 96 10.90 2.84 -2.81
N LYS A 97 10.87 3.88 -1.95
CA LYS A 97 11.95 4.15 -0.99
C LYS A 97 11.82 3.33 0.29
N LEU A 98 10.66 2.72 0.51
CA LEU A 98 10.39 1.96 1.72
C LEU A 98 11.25 0.70 1.78
N LYS A 99 11.59 0.31 3.01
CA LYS A 99 12.27 -0.96 3.29
C LYS A 99 11.38 -2.20 3.08
N VAL A 100 10.08 -1.98 2.89
CA VAL A 100 9.06 -3.01 2.64
C VAL A 100 8.42 -2.76 1.29
N ASN A 101 8.00 -3.83 0.61
CA ASN A 101 7.20 -3.70 -0.59
C ASN A 101 5.71 -3.73 -0.20
N LEU A 102 5.04 -2.59 -0.31
CA LEU A 102 3.59 -2.46 -0.06
C LEU A 102 2.76 -2.54 -1.34
N ASP A 103 3.40 -2.37 -2.50
CA ASP A 103 2.73 -2.38 -3.80
C ASP A 103 2.98 -3.74 -4.49
N ASP A 104 1.95 -4.56 -4.53
CA ASP A 104 1.97 -5.84 -5.25
C ASP A 104 1.69 -5.68 -6.76
N SER A 105 1.20 -4.50 -7.18
CA SER A 105 0.56 -4.34 -8.49
C SER A 105 1.51 -4.50 -9.68
N GLY A 106 2.83 -4.54 -9.44
CA GLY A 106 3.84 -4.62 -10.50
C GLY A 106 3.83 -3.41 -11.45
N SER A 107 3.22 -2.29 -11.01
CA SER A 107 3.01 -1.10 -11.83
C SER A 107 4.32 -0.58 -12.43
N LYS A 108 4.33 -0.40 -13.75
CA LYS A 108 5.45 0.21 -14.49
C LYS A 108 5.28 1.72 -14.50
N TYR A 109 6.21 2.43 -13.89
CA TYR A 109 6.21 3.89 -13.85
C TYR A 109 7.10 4.43 -14.96
N TYR A 110 6.53 5.25 -15.83
CA TYR A 110 7.28 5.93 -16.89
C TYR A 110 7.66 7.33 -16.42
N LYS A 111 8.95 7.66 -16.48
CA LYS A 111 9.44 9.00 -16.23
C LYS A 111 9.65 9.67 -17.58
N CYS A 112 9.01 10.83 -17.80
CA CYS A 112 9.34 11.66 -18.94
C CYS A 112 10.76 12.21 -18.79
N SER A 113 11.60 11.96 -19.80
CA SER A 113 13.01 12.36 -19.82
C SER A 113 13.18 13.88 -19.85
N ASP A 114 12.23 14.60 -20.45
CA ASP A 114 12.35 16.03 -20.76
C ASP A 114 11.57 16.94 -19.80
N CYS A 115 10.81 16.38 -18.85
CA CYS A 115 10.13 17.18 -17.83
C CYS A 115 11.12 17.63 -16.74
N ARG A 116 11.61 18.87 -16.85
CA ARG A 116 12.32 19.55 -15.75
C ARG A 116 11.32 19.91 -14.66
N TYR A 117 11.24 19.10 -13.61
CA TYR A 117 10.62 19.53 -12.37
C TYR A 117 11.60 20.48 -11.69
N ASN A 118 11.27 21.78 -11.64
CA ASN A 118 11.90 22.69 -10.69
C ASN A 118 11.40 22.30 -9.30
N SER A 119 12.22 21.58 -8.53
CA SER A 119 12.06 21.41 -7.08
C SER A 119 13.18 22.16 -6.38
#